data_AF-A0A0B2PZU5-F1
#
_entry.id   AF-A0A0B2PZU5-F1
#
_cell.length_a   1.000
_cell.length_b   1.000
_cell.length_c   1.000
_cell.angle_alpha   90.00
_cell.angle_beta   90.00
_cell.angle_gamma   90.00
#
_symmetry.space_group_name_H-M   'P 1'
#
loop_
_entity.id
_entity.type
_entity.pdbx_description
1 polymer ?
#
loop_
_entity_poly.entity_id
_entity_poly.type
_entity_poly.pdbx_seq_one_letter_code
_entity_poly.pdbx_strand_id
1 'polypeptide(L)' 'LGFRHLHAFNLVMIGQQGWRLMTNNDTTVTKVLKAKYFPNGNFLDAQLGHNPSFIW' A
#
# COMPACT_ATOMS: atom_id res chain seq x y z
N LEU A 1 -7.84 13.81 24.55
CA LEU A 1 -7.48 13.75 23.11
C LEU A 1 -6.68 12.47 22.75
N GLY A 2 -6.88 11.35 23.44
CA GLY A 2 -6.01 10.17 23.32
C GLY A 2 -6.59 9.09 22.40
N PHE A 3 -5.74 8.52 21.54
CA PHE A 3 -5.89 7.26 20.81
C PHE A 3 -6.96 7.17 19.71
N ARG A 4 -8.19 7.66 19.90
CA ARG A 4 -9.26 7.54 18.89
C ARG A 4 -8.94 8.33 17.61
N HIS A 5 -8.31 9.50 17.77
CA HIS A 5 -7.84 10.31 16.63
C HIS A 5 -6.63 9.69 15.93
N LEU A 6 -5.76 8.96 16.65
CA LEU A 6 -4.59 8.30 16.04
C LEU A 6 -5.01 7.12 15.17
N HIS A 7 -5.99 6.32 15.62
CA HIS A 7 -6.52 5.23 14.80
C HIS A 7 -7.17 5.76 13.52
N ALA A 8 -8.02 6.79 13.63
CA ALA A 8 -8.63 7.43 12.46
C ALA A 8 -7.58 8.05 11.53
N PHE A 9 -6.56 8.71 12.08
CA PHE A 9 -5.46 9.29 11.30
C PHE A 9 -4.64 8.20 10.59
N ASN A 10 -4.36 7.09 11.25
CA ASN A 10 -3.67 5.95 10.66
C ASN A 10 -4.48 5.34 9.50
N LEU A 11 -5.79 5.16 9.67
CA LEU A 11 -6.68 4.68 8.60
C LEU A 11 -6.68 5.64 7.40
N VAL A 12 -6.79 6.95 7.64
CA VAL A 12 -6.72 7.96 6.58
C VAL A 12 -5.36 7.94 5.89
N MET A 13 -4.27 7.79 6.65
CA MET A 13 -2.92 7.73 6.12
C MET A 13 -2.71 6.48 5.25
N ILE A 14 -3.14 5.31 5.71
CA ILE A 14 -3.07 4.06 4.94
C ILE A 14 -3.90 4.18 3.66
N GLY A 15 -5.12 4.72 3.76
CA GLY A 15 -5.99 4.96 2.59
C GLY A 15 -5.34 5.91 1.58
N GLN A 16 -4.73 7.00 2.06
CA GLN A 16 -4.03 7.95 1.19
C GLN A 16 -2.78 7.34 0.54
N GLN A 17 -2.05 6.48 1.25
CA GLN A 17 -0.92 5.74 0.68
C GLN A 17 -1.39 4.74 -0.39
N GLY A 18 -2.42 3.93 -0.11
CA GLY A 18 -3.01 3.01 -1.07
C GLY A 18 -3.54 3.73 -2.32
N TRP A 19 -4.20 4.88 -2.14
CA TRP A 19 -4.66 5.72 -3.25
C TRP A 19 -3.51 6.21 -4.15
N ARG A 20 -2.40 6.65 -3.54
CA ARG A 20 -1.21 7.07 -4.30
C ARG A 20 -0.56 5.92 -5.06
N LEU A 21 -0.53 4.71 -4.49
CA LEU A 21 -0.03 3.52 -5.18
C LEU A 21 -0.89 3.15 -6.40
N MET A 22 -2.21 3.34 -6.33
CA MET A 22 -3.12 3.08 -7.45
C MET A 22 -3.07 4.16 -8.53
N THR A 23 -2.93 5.43 -8.13
CA THR A 23 -3.02 6.58 -9.07
C THR A 23 -1.67 7.02 -9.61
N ASN A 24 -0.56 6.75 -8.92
CA ASN A 24 0.77 7.22 -9.29
C ASN A 24 1.78 6.07 -9.43
N ASN A 25 1.66 5.38 -10.57
CA ASN A 25 2.52 4.24 -10.96
C ASN A 25 3.98 4.63 -11.25
N ASP A 26 4.32 5.91 -11.35
CA ASP A 26 5.66 6.35 -11.75
C ASP A 26 6.65 6.50 -10.60
N THR A 27 6.16 6.47 -9.37
CA THR A 27 7.01 6.54 -8.18
C THR A 27 7.88 5.28 -8.04
N THR A 28 9.14 5.46 -7.65
CA THR A 28 10.08 4.34 -7.40
C THR A 28 9.50 3.33 -6.40
N VAL A 29 8.79 3.81 -5.38
CA VAL A 29 8.11 2.97 -4.38
C VAL A 29 7.07 2.08 -5.03
N THR A 30 6.22 2.62 -5.92
CA THR A 30 5.20 1.83 -6.62
C THR A 30 5.83 0.81 -7.55
N LYS A 31 6.93 1.14 -8.23
CA LYS A 31 7.67 0.21 -9.10
C LYS A 31 8.27 -0.97 -8.31
N VAL A 32 8.87 -0.69 -7.15
CA VAL A 32 9.42 -1.73 -6.25
C VAL A 32 8.30 -2.63 -5.71
N LEU A 33 7.20 -2.02 -5.25
CA LEU A 33 6.04 -2.77 -4.75
C LEU A 33 5.39 -3.63 -5.84
N LYS A 34 5.23 -3.07 -7.05
CA LYS A 34 4.71 -3.79 -8.21
C LYS A 34 5.56 -5.00 -8.54
N ALA A 35 6.88 -4.83 -8.66
CA ALA A 35 7.79 -5.93 -8.95
C ALA A 35 7.73 -7.05 -7.90
N LYS A 36 7.45 -6.72 -6.63
CA LYS A 36 7.42 -7.68 -5.53
C LYS A 36 6.06 -8.34 -5.29
N TYR A 37 4.96 -7.59 -5.42
CA TYR A 37 3.63 -8.01 -4.97
C TYR A 37 2.62 -8.20 -6.10
N PHE A 38 2.78 -7.51 -7.24
CA PHE A 38 1.84 -7.57 -8.37
C PHE A 38 2.56 -7.33 -9.71
N PRO A 39 3.56 -8.15 -10.09
CA PRO A 39 4.42 -7.89 -11.24
C PRO A 39 3.64 -7.84 -12.57
N ASN A 40 2.61 -8.66 -12.69
CA ASN A 40 1.79 -8.80 -13.89
C ASN A 40 0.41 -8.11 -13.79
N GLY A 41 0.14 -7.41 -12.69
CA GLY A 41 -1.20 -6.85 -12.40
C GLY A 41 -1.14 -5.44 -11.83
N ASN A 42 -2.27 -4.97 -11.31
CA ASN A 42 -2.37 -3.71 -10.60
C ASN A 42 -2.36 -3.92 -9.09
N PHE A 43 -2.27 -2.83 -8.31
CA PHE A 43 -2.28 -2.89 -6.85
C PHE A 43 -3.48 -3.65 -6.27
N LEU A 44 -4.64 -3.59 -6.93
CA LEU A 44 -5.84 -4.34 -6.53
C LEU A 44 -5.76 -5.84 -6.82
N ASP A 45 -4.92 -6.24 -7.79
CA ASP A 45 -4.68 -7.63 -8.16
C ASP A 45 -3.51 -8.23 -7.33
N ALA A 46 -3.01 -7.50 -6.34
CA ALA A 46 -1.93 -7.96 -5.47
C ALA A 46 -2.36 -9.22 -4.73
N GLN A 47 -1.70 -10.33 -5.06
CA GLN A 47 -1.94 -11.60 -4.41
C GLN A 47 -1.10 -11.70 -3.14
N LEU A 48 -1.70 -12.31 -2.11
CA LEU A 48 -1.02 -12.61 -0.87
C LEU A 48 0.03 -13.72 -1.15
N GLY A 49 1.24 -13.31 -1.52
CA GLY A 49 2.35 -14.24 -1.76
C GLY A 49 2.81 -14.95 -0.48
N HIS A 50 3.83 -15.80 -0.60
CA HIS A 50 4.33 -16.62 0.52
C HIS A 50 4.90 -15.80 1.70
N ASN A 51 5.18 -14.50 1.53
CA ASN A 51 5.67 -13.63 2.60
C ASN A 51 5.07 -12.21 2.48
N PRO A 52 3.81 -12.02 2.94
CA PRO A 52 3.05 -10.81 2.65
C PRO A 52 3.53 -9.56 3.39
N SER A 53 4.18 -9.72 4.54
CA SER A 53 4.56 -8.66 5.48
C SER A 53 6.04 -8.33 5.41
N PHE A 54 6.50 -7.76 4.29
CA PHE A 54 7.83 -7.11 4.26
C PHE A 54 7.78 -5.65 4.74
N ILE A 55 6.57 -5.08 4.82
CA ILE A 55 6.34 -3.66 5.11
C ILE A 55 5.41 -3.47 6.33
N TRP A 56 4.69 -4.51 6.74
CA TRP A 56 3.76 -4.52 7.87
C TRP A 56 4.36 -5.25 9.07
#